data_AF-A0A2T5V960-F1
#
_entry.id   AF-A0A2T5V960-F1
#
_cell.length_a   1.000
_cell.length_b   1.000
_cell.length_c   1.000
_cell.angle_alpha   90.00
_cell.angle_beta   90.00
_cell.angle_gamma   90.00
#
_symmetry.space_group_name_H-M   'P 1'
#
loop_
_entity.id
_entity.type
_entity.pdbx_description
1 polymer ?
#
loop_
_entity_poly.entity_id
_entity_poly.type
_entity_poly.pdbx_seq_one_letter_code
_entity_poly.pdbx_strand_id
1 'polypeptide(L)'
;MTIGKTGRLAAALIAGTLAGAAGPAHAERINNPVAEFAGLDKITGRIISFDVYIGEKVQFGALQVTPRVCYSRPPTEQPQTDAFVEVDEITLNNEVRRIFTGWMFAASPGLHAVEHPVYDVWLTDCKQSSNVPPPDNYDGPPVIQKVAPNDPLGDTPRDPNAPPPNIPRDKPQVQP
;
A
#
# COMPACT_ATOMS: atom_id res chain seq x y z
N MET A 1 41.65 64.45 -30.34
CA MET A 1 40.70 64.86 -31.39
C MET A 1 40.47 63.67 -32.32
N THR A 2 39.35 63.60 -33.03
CA THR A 2 38.66 62.36 -33.48
C THR A 2 39.02 61.80 -34.88
N ILE A 3 38.39 60.65 -35.23
CA ILE A 3 38.29 59.91 -36.53
C ILE A 3 39.37 58.81 -36.76
N GLY A 4 39.08 57.55 -37.10
CA GLY A 4 37.85 56.73 -36.94
C GLY A 4 37.17 56.16 -38.21
N LYS A 5 37.45 54.91 -38.62
CA LYS A 5 36.75 54.08 -39.67
C LYS A 5 37.08 52.56 -39.50
N THR A 6 36.15 51.67 -39.12
CA THR A 6 35.18 50.84 -39.91
C THR A 6 35.73 49.60 -40.65
N GLY A 7 35.19 48.38 -40.43
CA GLY A 7 35.51 47.21 -41.29
C GLY A 7 35.04 45.77 -40.94
N ARG A 8 33.75 45.56 -40.66
CA ARG A 8 32.92 44.30 -40.74
C ARG A 8 33.57 42.90 -40.94
N LEU A 9 33.05 41.89 -40.20
CA LEU A 9 32.51 40.57 -40.63
C LEU A 9 32.21 39.74 -39.34
N ALA A 10 30.98 39.64 -38.82
CA ALA A 10 29.83 38.86 -39.30
C ALA A 10 29.97 37.32 -39.19
N ALA A 11 29.53 36.77 -38.05
CA ALA A 11 29.05 35.39 -37.91
C ALA A 11 27.82 35.42 -36.96
N ALA A 12 26.69 34.88 -37.41
CA ALA A 12 25.38 35.17 -36.80
C ALA A 12 24.93 34.12 -35.76
N LEU A 13 24.13 34.56 -34.80
CA LEU A 13 23.46 33.71 -33.80
C LEU A 13 22.32 32.90 -34.44
N ILE A 14 22.38 31.57 -34.40
CA ILE A 14 21.19 30.69 -34.34
C ILE A 14 21.51 29.44 -33.50
N ALA A 15 21.56 29.59 -32.18
CA ALA A 15 21.44 28.46 -31.25
C ALA A 15 19.98 28.41 -30.78
N GLY A 16 19.15 27.65 -31.50
CA GLY A 16 17.69 27.66 -31.32
C GLY A 16 17.27 27.19 -29.92
N THR A 17 16.58 28.06 -29.18
CA THR A 17 15.93 27.74 -27.91
C THR A 17 14.73 26.82 -28.12
N LEU A 18 14.98 25.51 -28.19
CA LEU A 18 13.97 24.47 -28.00
C LEU A 18 13.62 24.37 -26.51
N ALA A 19 13.01 25.43 -25.97
CA ALA A 19 12.34 25.41 -24.68
C ALA A 19 11.01 24.66 -24.83
N GLY A 20 11.09 23.33 -24.96
CA GLY A 20 9.92 22.46 -25.03
C GLY A 20 9.08 22.60 -23.77
N ALA A 21 7.78 22.81 -23.94
CA ALA A 21 6.84 22.90 -22.83
C ALA A 21 6.66 21.52 -22.17
N ALA A 22 7.50 21.22 -21.19
CA ALA A 22 7.29 20.12 -20.26
C ALA A 22 6.08 20.46 -19.37
N GLY A 23 4.90 19.99 -19.77
CA GLY A 23 3.73 20.01 -18.90
C GLY A 23 3.97 19.16 -17.64
N PRO A 24 3.30 19.45 -16.51
CA PRO A 24 3.46 18.67 -15.29
C PRO A 24 3.04 17.22 -15.54
N ALA A 25 3.95 16.28 -15.29
CA ALA A 25 3.62 14.86 -15.27
C ALA A 25 2.85 14.54 -13.99
N HIS A 26 1.53 14.31 -14.12
CA HIS A 26 0.68 13.89 -13.00
C HIS A 26 0.92 12.41 -12.68
N ALA A 27 1.77 12.15 -11.69
CA ALA A 27 2.02 10.83 -11.14
C ALA A 27 0.94 10.48 -10.10
N GLU A 28 -0.25 10.09 -10.58
CA GLU A 28 -1.43 9.78 -9.77
C GLU A 28 -1.17 8.54 -8.87
N ARG A 29 -1.25 8.71 -7.55
CA ARG A 29 -1.17 7.61 -6.57
C ARG A 29 -2.58 7.07 -6.29
N ILE A 30 -2.78 5.77 -6.49
CA ILE A 30 -4.04 5.10 -6.18
C ILE A 30 -4.09 4.84 -4.67
N ASN A 31 -5.10 5.37 -3.98
CA ASN A 31 -5.37 5.06 -2.58
C ASN A 31 -6.08 3.70 -2.50
N ASN A 32 -5.58 2.78 -1.68
CA ASN A 32 -6.16 1.45 -1.52
C ASN A 32 -6.75 1.24 -0.11
N PRO A 33 -7.94 0.61 -0.01
CA PRO A 33 -8.58 0.28 1.26
C PRO A 33 -7.94 -0.89 2.03
N VAL A 34 -7.18 -1.74 1.34
CA VAL A 34 -6.60 -2.97 1.87
C VAL A 34 -5.10 -3.02 1.56
N ALA A 35 -4.32 -3.37 2.57
CA ALA A 35 -2.91 -3.72 2.45
C ALA A 35 -2.77 -5.24 2.60
N GLU A 36 -2.11 -5.91 1.66
CA GLU A 36 -1.76 -7.32 1.78
C GLU A 36 -0.34 -7.46 2.35
N PHE A 37 -0.22 -8.19 3.43
CA PHE A 37 1.06 -8.53 4.06
C PHE A 37 1.35 -10.02 3.88
N ALA A 38 2.64 -10.34 3.80
CA ALA A 38 3.12 -11.68 4.08
C ALA A 38 3.83 -11.69 5.44
N GLY A 39 3.60 -12.76 6.19
CA GLY A 39 4.24 -13.02 7.48
C GLY A 39 4.97 -14.36 7.46
N LEU A 40 6.26 -14.37 7.80
CA LEU A 40 7.06 -15.58 8.02
C LEU A 40 7.10 -15.91 9.50
N ASP A 41 6.79 -17.15 9.86
CA ASP A 41 7.13 -17.73 11.16
C ASP A 41 8.50 -18.42 11.05
N LYS A 42 9.52 -17.89 11.73
CA LYS A 42 10.89 -18.42 11.71
C LYS A 42 11.03 -19.75 12.46
N ILE A 43 10.06 -20.13 13.30
CA ILE A 43 10.04 -21.40 14.03
C ILE A 43 9.50 -22.54 13.16
N THR A 44 8.42 -22.29 12.42
CA THR A 44 7.80 -23.32 11.55
C THR A 44 8.24 -23.24 10.08
N GLY A 45 8.89 -22.16 9.67
CA GLY A 45 9.30 -21.91 8.28
C GLY A 45 8.13 -21.59 7.34
N ARG A 46 6.93 -21.34 7.87
CA ARG A 46 5.72 -21.09 7.08
C ARG A 46 5.55 -19.60 6.79
N ILE A 47 5.28 -19.27 5.53
CA ILE A 47 4.85 -17.94 5.10
C ILE A 47 3.33 -17.97 4.92
N ILE A 48 2.62 -16.99 5.48
CA ILE A 48 1.18 -16.78 5.24
C ILE A 48 0.94 -15.39 4.67
N SER A 49 -0.02 -15.26 3.76
CA SER A 49 -0.53 -13.96 3.29
C SER A 49 -1.81 -13.60 4.01
N PHE A 50 -1.97 -12.33 4.38
CA PHE A 50 -3.18 -11.82 5.02
C PHE A 50 -3.48 -10.38 4.58
N ASP A 51 -4.76 -10.15 4.25
CA ASP A 51 -5.29 -8.82 3.95
C ASP A 51 -5.59 -8.07 5.27
N VAL A 52 -5.24 -6.79 5.33
CA VAL A 52 -5.51 -5.89 6.46
C VAL A 52 -6.16 -4.60 5.96
N TYR A 53 -7.27 -4.21 6.57
CA TYR A 53 -7.94 -2.95 6.24
C TYR A 53 -7.18 -1.74 6.78
N ILE A 54 -7.18 -0.61 6.05
CA ILE A 54 -6.58 0.64 6.55
C ILE A 54 -7.19 1.04 7.90
N GLY A 55 -6.32 1.27 8.89
CA GLY A 55 -6.70 1.60 10.27
C GLY A 55 -7.01 0.41 11.16
N GLU A 56 -7.17 -0.79 10.59
CA GLU A 56 -7.40 -2.04 11.35
C GLU A 56 -6.10 -2.54 12.00
N LYS A 57 -6.22 -3.18 13.17
CA LYS A 57 -5.14 -3.95 13.79
C LYS A 57 -5.34 -5.44 13.54
N VAL A 58 -4.39 -6.10 12.90
CA VAL A 58 -4.41 -7.56 12.67
C VAL A 58 -3.22 -8.22 13.35
N GLN A 59 -3.46 -9.31 14.07
CA GLN A 59 -2.42 -10.03 14.80
C GLN A 59 -1.84 -11.17 13.98
N PHE A 60 -0.52 -11.17 13.81
CA PHE A 60 0.28 -12.26 13.27
C PHE A 60 1.29 -12.73 14.33
N GLY A 61 1.07 -13.92 14.90
CA GLY A 61 1.89 -14.44 15.99
C GLY A 61 1.86 -13.50 17.21
N ALA A 62 3.02 -12.95 17.57
CA ALA A 62 3.17 -11.94 18.62
C ALA A 62 3.11 -10.48 18.12
N LEU A 63 2.96 -10.25 16.82
CA LEU A 63 2.96 -8.92 16.21
C LEU A 63 1.53 -8.47 15.92
N GLN A 64 1.22 -7.18 16.14
CA GLN A 64 0.02 -6.50 15.68
C GLN A 64 0.38 -5.51 14.58
N VAL A 65 -0.10 -5.74 13.37
CA VAL A 65 0.17 -4.95 12.17
C VAL A 65 -0.97 -3.97 11.95
N THR A 66 -0.65 -2.69 11.75
CA THR A 66 -1.62 -1.59 11.55
C THR A 66 -1.20 -0.72 10.36
N PRO A 67 -1.70 -0.95 9.14
CA PRO A 67 -1.49 -0.06 8.01
C PRO A 67 -2.30 1.24 8.20
N ARG A 68 -1.66 2.40 7.98
CA ARG A 68 -2.31 3.72 8.03
C ARG A 68 -2.68 4.27 6.66
N VAL A 69 -1.90 3.94 5.64
CA VAL A 69 -2.16 4.22 4.22
C VAL A 69 -1.51 3.13 3.38
N CYS A 70 -2.07 2.83 2.20
CA CYS A 70 -1.50 1.91 1.22
C CYS A 70 -1.72 2.50 -0.19
N TYR A 71 -0.63 2.77 -0.91
CA TYR A 71 -0.65 3.33 -2.25
C TYR A 71 -0.14 2.34 -3.28
N SER A 72 -0.76 2.34 -4.46
CA SER A 72 -0.25 1.67 -5.65
C SER A 72 -0.18 2.64 -6.83
N ARG A 73 0.51 2.24 -7.90
CA ARG A 73 0.56 2.99 -9.17
C ARG A 73 -0.32 2.35 -10.24
N PRO A 74 -0.83 3.14 -11.21
CA PRO A 74 -1.49 2.58 -12.38
C PRO A 74 -0.53 1.70 -13.20
N PRO A 75 -1.03 0.67 -13.91
CA PRO A 75 -0.20 -0.28 -14.67
C PRO A 75 0.53 0.34 -15.87
N THR A 76 0.29 1.62 -16.16
CA THR A 76 1.01 2.41 -17.17
C THR A 76 2.31 3.03 -16.65
N GLU A 77 2.54 3.03 -15.34
CA GLU A 77 3.78 3.48 -14.70
C GLU A 77 4.59 2.28 -14.20
N GLN A 78 5.84 2.49 -13.76
CA GLN A 78 6.60 1.45 -13.07
C GLN A 78 5.87 1.02 -11.78
N PRO A 79 5.66 -0.30 -11.54
CA PRO A 79 5.01 -0.76 -10.32
C PRO A 79 5.74 -0.28 -9.07
N GLN A 80 5.05 0.53 -8.28
CA GLN A 80 5.49 0.98 -6.96
C GLN A 80 4.29 0.88 -6.03
N THR A 81 4.44 0.07 -4.99
CA THR A 81 3.42 -0.16 -3.98
C THR A 81 4.07 0.10 -2.62
N ASP A 82 3.60 1.14 -1.93
CA ASP A 82 4.15 1.61 -0.65
C ASP A 82 3.03 1.77 0.40
N ALA A 83 3.35 1.51 1.67
CA ALA A 83 2.39 1.63 2.77
C ALA A 83 3.08 2.18 4.01
N PHE A 84 2.41 3.07 4.75
CA PHE A 84 2.87 3.47 6.08
C PHE A 84 2.26 2.53 7.12
N VAL A 85 3.11 1.87 7.90
CA VAL A 85 2.71 0.77 8.79
C VAL A 85 3.28 1.00 10.19
N GLU A 86 2.42 0.83 11.19
CA GLU A 86 2.81 0.65 12.59
C GLU A 86 2.79 -0.85 12.92
N VAL A 87 3.83 -1.35 13.57
CA VAL A 87 3.84 -2.72 14.12
C VAL A 87 4.15 -2.67 15.60
N ASP A 88 3.22 -3.22 16.38
CA ASP A 88 3.34 -3.41 17.81
C ASP A 88 3.69 -4.89 18.10
N GLU A 89 4.46 -5.15 19.14
CA GLU A 89 4.76 -6.49 19.65
C GLU A 89 4.07 -6.70 21.01
N ILE A 90 3.45 -7.87 21.18
CA ILE A 90 2.89 -8.35 22.44
C ILE A 90 3.96 -9.19 23.14
N THR A 91 4.47 -8.71 24.27
CA THR A 91 5.49 -9.44 25.05
C THR A 91 4.88 -10.62 25.80
N LEU A 92 5.72 -11.51 26.34
CA LEU A 92 5.30 -12.62 27.23
C LEU A 92 4.55 -12.13 28.49
N ASN A 93 4.78 -10.88 28.91
CA ASN A 93 4.08 -10.24 30.03
C ASN A 93 2.75 -9.57 29.61
N ASN A 94 2.32 -9.77 28.35
CA ASN A 94 1.15 -9.14 27.73
C ASN A 94 1.24 -7.60 27.67
N GLU A 95 2.46 -7.06 27.58
CA GLU A 95 2.70 -5.63 27.32
C GLU A 95 2.76 -5.39 25.80
N VAL A 96 2.16 -4.29 25.33
CA VAL A 96 2.15 -3.92 23.91
C VAL A 96 3.16 -2.81 23.68
N ARG A 97 4.21 -3.08 22.91
CA ARG A 97 5.30 -2.12 22.60
C ARG A 97 5.40 -1.87 21.10
N ARG A 98 5.54 -0.62 20.66
CA ARG A 98 5.80 -0.31 19.25
C ARG A 98 7.23 -0.72 18.87
N ILE A 99 7.38 -1.56 17.85
CA ILE A 99 8.69 -2.00 17.35
C ILE A 99 9.03 -1.38 16.00
N PHE A 100 8.02 -0.96 15.23
CA PHE A 100 8.21 -0.34 13.92
C PHE A 100 7.17 0.75 13.65
N THR A 101 7.59 1.79 12.94
CA THR A 101 6.73 2.85 12.39
C THR A 101 7.43 3.43 11.18
N GLY A 102 6.89 3.21 9.98
CA GLY A 102 7.55 3.68 8.77
C GLY A 102 6.92 3.19 7.48
N TRP A 103 7.56 3.53 6.37
CA TRP A 103 7.17 3.13 5.02
C TRP A 103 7.71 1.75 4.68
N MET A 104 6.83 0.82 4.30
CA MET A 104 7.16 -0.47 3.69
C MET A 104 7.01 -0.36 2.18
N PHE A 105 7.84 -1.11 1.44
CA PHE A 105 7.88 -1.12 -0.03
C PHE A 105 7.75 -2.55 -0.55
N ALA A 106 6.67 -2.87 -1.26
CA ALA A 106 6.40 -4.23 -1.72
C ALA A 106 7.45 -4.75 -2.71
N ALA A 107 7.99 -3.86 -3.54
CA ALA A 107 9.05 -4.17 -4.51
C ALA A 107 10.43 -4.35 -3.86
N SER A 108 10.61 -3.98 -2.59
CA SER A 108 11.88 -4.09 -1.87
C SER A 108 11.68 -4.39 -0.37
N PRO A 109 11.15 -5.57 0.00
CA PRO A 109 10.87 -5.92 1.39
C PRO A 109 12.07 -5.73 2.31
N GLY A 110 13.25 -6.20 1.90
CA GLY A 110 14.49 -6.12 2.69
C GLY A 110 15.02 -4.72 2.97
N LEU A 111 14.38 -3.64 2.47
CA LEU A 111 14.75 -2.26 2.81
C LEU A 111 14.05 -1.78 4.10
N HIS A 112 12.78 -2.15 4.30
CA HIS A 112 11.94 -1.64 5.40
C HIS A 112 10.87 -2.65 5.89
N ALA A 113 11.12 -3.96 5.81
CA ALA A 113 10.33 -4.97 6.49
C ALA A 113 10.55 -4.94 8.02
N VAL A 114 9.65 -5.59 8.77
CA VAL A 114 9.87 -5.90 10.18
C VAL A 114 10.52 -7.27 10.29
N GLU A 115 11.78 -7.27 10.73
CA GLU A 115 12.55 -8.46 11.07
C GLU A 115 12.53 -8.65 12.60
N HIS A 116 11.60 -9.46 13.12
CA HIS A 116 11.56 -9.79 14.54
C HIS A 116 12.19 -11.20 14.77
N PRO A 117 12.79 -11.50 15.93
CA PRO A 117 13.57 -12.74 16.11
C PRO A 117 12.80 -14.06 15.87
N VAL A 118 11.47 -14.02 15.92
CA VAL A 118 10.56 -15.17 15.76
C VAL A 118 9.68 -15.04 14.51
N TYR A 119 9.42 -13.83 14.03
CA TYR A 119 8.41 -13.53 13.01
C TYR A 119 8.91 -12.41 12.11
N ASP A 120 8.66 -12.49 10.81
CA ASP A 120 8.86 -11.35 9.90
C ASP A 120 7.55 -10.93 9.28
N VAL A 121 7.41 -9.64 8.99
CA VAL A 121 6.25 -9.08 8.29
C VAL A 121 6.72 -8.06 7.27
N TRP A 122 6.22 -8.20 6.04
CA TRP A 122 6.44 -7.24 4.97
C TRP A 122 5.18 -7.03 4.12
N LEU A 123 5.06 -5.82 3.56
CA LEU A 123 4.04 -5.49 2.57
C LEU A 123 4.29 -6.29 1.29
N THR A 124 3.22 -6.83 0.70
CA THR A 124 3.26 -7.54 -0.59
C THR A 124 2.43 -6.87 -1.67
N ASP A 125 1.28 -6.28 -1.35
CA ASP A 125 0.48 -5.50 -2.30
C ASP A 125 -0.48 -4.51 -1.61
N CYS A 126 -1.08 -3.61 -2.39
CA CYS A 126 -2.19 -2.74 -1.98
C CYS A 126 -3.38 -3.00 -2.92
N LYS A 127 -4.53 -3.42 -2.37
CA LYS A 127 -5.68 -3.91 -3.14
C LYS A 127 -6.92 -3.03 -2.95
N GLN A 128 -7.72 -2.90 -4.02
CA GLN A 128 -9.07 -2.32 -3.95
C GLN A 128 -10.16 -3.30 -3.49
N SER A 129 -9.87 -4.60 -3.50
CA SER A 129 -10.79 -5.67 -3.13
C SER A 129 -10.15 -6.70 -2.22
N SER A 130 -10.88 -7.16 -1.21
CA SER A 130 -10.57 -8.39 -0.46
C SER A 130 -11.75 -9.37 -0.55
N ASN A 131 -11.46 -10.64 -0.24
CA ASN A 131 -12.45 -11.70 0.00
C ASN A 131 -12.85 -11.77 1.48
N VAL A 132 -12.11 -11.10 2.38
CA VAL A 132 -12.46 -10.94 3.79
C VAL A 132 -13.46 -9.78 3.91
N PRO A 133 -14.52 -9.87 4.74
CA PRO A 133 -15.40 -8.73 4.99
C PRO A 133 -14.67 -7.61 5.77
N PRO A 134 -14.92 -6.32 5.47
CA PRO A 134 -14.45 -5.21 6.29
C PRO A 134 -15.00 -5.27 7.72
N PRO A 135 -14.28 -4.74 8.72
CA PRO A 135 -14.80 -4.62 10.08
C PRO A 135 -15.99 -3.64 10.15
N ASP A 136 -16.90 -3.86 11.11
CA ASP A 136 -18.17 -3.11 11.25
C ASP A 136 -17.99 -1.59 11.40
N ASN A 137 -16.82 -1.14 11.88
CA ASN A 137 -16.45 0.24 12.15
C ASN A 137 -15.34 0.75 11.21
N TYR A 138 -15.37 0.36 9.93
CA TYR A 138 -14.37 0.76 8.95
C TYR A 138 -14.62 2.17 8.36
N ASP A 139 -13.74 3.12 8.69
CA ASP A 139 -13.77 4.52 8.23
C ASP A 139 -12.79 4.82 7.07
N GLY A 140 -12.25 3.79 6.39
CA GLY A 140 -11.21 3.94 5.36
C GLY A 140 -11.73 4.16 3.93
N PRO A 141 -10.84 4.13 2.91
CA PRO A 141 -11.21 4.25 1.49
C PRO A 141 -12.28 3.21 1.05
N PRO A 142 -13.09 3.48 0.01
CA PRO A 142 -14.14 2.55 -0.41
C PRO A 142 -13.60 1.18 -0.84
N VAL A 143 -14.26 0.11 -0.37
CA VAL A 143 -13.88 -1.29 -0.62
C VAL A 143 -14.75 -1.90 -1.72
N ILE A 144 -14.12 -2.52 -2.73
CA ILE A 144 -14.82 -3.37 -3.69
C ILE A 144 -14.88 -4.79 -3.13
N GLN A 145 -15.99 -5.18 -2.49
CA GLN A 145 -16.15 -6.55 -1.97
C GLN A 145 -16.25 -7.57 -3.13
N LYS A 146 -15.33 -8.54 -3.19
CA LYS A 146 -15.50 -9.73 -4.04
C LYS A 146 -16.38 -10.74 -3.30
N VAL A 147 -17.69 -10.57 -3.41
CA VAL A 147 -18.66 -11.58 -2.94
C VAL A 147 -18.44 -12.86 -3.74
N ALA A 148 -18.34 -14.00 -3.07
CA ALA A 148 -18.10 -15.29 -3.71
C ALA A 148 -19.31 -15.69 -4.59
N PRO A 149 -19.14 -16.26 -5.80
CA PRO A 149 -20.24 -16.51 -6.73
C PRO A 149 -21.33 -17.51 -6.29
N ASN A 150 -21.15 -18.16 -5.14
CA ASN A 150 -21.96 -19.31 -4.69
C ASN A 150 -22.65 -19.05 -3.33
N ASP A 151 -23.00 -17.81 -3.01
CA ASP A 151 -23.91 -17.51 -1.89
C ASP A 151 -25.38 -17.56 -2.39
N PRO A 152 -26.22 -18.49 -1.90
CA PRO A 152 -27.63 -18.56 -2.27
C PRO A 152 -28.47 -17.34 -1.87
N LEU A 153 -27.91 -16.39 -1.12
CA LEU A 153 -28.56 -15.13 -0.72
C LEU A 153 -28.20 -13.94 -1.64
N GLY A 154 -27.30 -14.13 -2.62
CA GLY A 154 -26.73 -13.06 -3.44
C GLY A 154 -27.66 -12.33 -4.42
N ASP A 155 -28.89 -12.82 -4.63
CA ASP A 155 -29.82 -12.30 -5.65
C ASP A 155 -30.63 -11.05 -5.23
N THR A 156 -30.52 -10.59 -3.98
CA THR A 156 -31.20 -9.35 -3.55
C THR A 156 -30.30 -8.12 -3.75
N PRO A 157 -30.77 -7.06 -4.46
CA PRO A 157 -30.08 -5.77 -4.47
C PRO A 157 -29.92 -5.25 -3.04
N ARG A 158 -28.69 -5.23 -2.56
CA ARG A 158 -28.37 -4.79 -1.19
C ARG A 158 -28.72 -3.31 -1.04
N ASP A 159 -29.65 -3.00 -0.14
CA ASP A 159 -30.03 -1.63 0.21
C ASP A 159 -28.78 -0.84 0.61
N PRO A 160 -28.50 0.33 0.00
CA PRO A 160 -27.38 1.20 0.38
C PRO A 160 -27.36 1.60 1.86
N ASN A 161 -28.50 1.50 2.57
CA ASN A 161 -28.65 1.84 3.97
C ASN A 161 -28.61 0.61 4.91
N ALA A 162 -28.49 -0.61 4.37
CA ALA A 162 -28.40 -1.81 5.20
C ALA A 162 -27.03 -1.88 5.91
N PRO A 163 -26.99 -2.10 7.24
CA PRO A 163 -25.73 -2.36 7.93
C PRO A 163 -25.04 -3.60 7.34
N PRO A 164 -23.71 -3.69 7.39
CA PRO A 164 -23.00 -4.85 6.88
C PRO A 164 -23.49 -6.14 7.56
N PRO A 165 -23.60 -7.26 6.82
CA PRO A 165 -23.91 -8.53 7.43
C PRO A 165 -22.80 -8.87 8.42
N ASN A 166 -23.18 -9.13 9.68
CA ASN A 166 -22.25 -9.56 10.73
C ASN A 166 -21.80 -10.99 10.42
N ILE A 167 -20.75 -11.08 9.60
CA ILE A 167 -20.05 -12.32 9.26
C ILE A 167 -18.90 -12.43 10.27
N PRO A 168 -18.95 -13.38 11.24
CA PRO A 168 -17.86 -13.58 12.17
C PRO A 168 -16.56 -13.79 11.40
N ARG A 169 -15.55 -12.96 11.68
CA ARG A 169 -14.33 -12.98 10.89
C ARG A 169 -13.56 -14.26 11.17
N ASP A 170 -13.46 -15.12 10.15
CA ASP A 170 -12.65 -16.32 10.25
C ASP A 170 -11.21 -15.96 10.61
N LYS A 171 -10.65 -16.71 11.58
CA LYS A 171 -9.23 -16.65 11.90
C LYS A 171 -8.44 -16.94 10.62
N PRO A 172 -7.30 -16.25 10.35
CA PRO A 172 -6.52 -16.46 9.13
C PRO A 172 -6.34 -17.95 8.82
N GLN A 173 -6.98 -18.39 7.74
CA GLN A 173 -7.10 -19.80 7.41
C GLN A 173 -5.72 -20.31 7.00
N VAL A 174 -5.16 -21.20 7.82
CA VAL A 174 -3.88 -21.84 7.56
C VAL A 174 -4.05 -22.77 6.37
N GLN A 175 -3.67 -22.30 5.18
CA GLN A 175 -3.52 -23.17 4.03
C GLN A 175 -2.30 -24.08 4.28
N PRO A 176 -2.46 -25.43 4.20
CA PRO A 176 -1.49 -26.40 4.72
C PRO A 176 -0.21 -26.52 3.90
#